data_AF-A0A1S4ER01-F1
#
_entry.id   AF-A0A1S4ER01-F1
#
_cell.length_a   1.000
_cell.length_b   1.000
_cell.length_c   1.000
_cell.angle_alpha   90.00
_cell.angle_beta   90.00
_cell.angle_gamma   90.00
#
_symmetry.space_group_name_H-M   'P 1'
#
loop_
_entity.id
_entity.type
_entity.pdbx_description
1 polymer ?
#
loop_
_entity_poly.entity_id
_entity_poly.type
_entity_poly.pdbx_seq_one_letter_code
_entity_poly.pdbx_strand_id
1 'polypeptide(L)'
;MIALGLCNIAGSFVQSIPTAGSFTRTAVNHASGVKTPFGGFFTGTLVLLALGFLTRTFYFIPKTTLAAVIITAMVYMLEYHAVVMLWRTKKSDLIPLFTTFVFSLLLGLEFGIIVGIVVNIVFI
;
A
#
# COMPACT_ATOMS: atom_id res chain seq x y z
N MET A 1 12.54 8.07 7.85
CA MET A 1 12.36 6.85 8.67
C MET A 1 12.07 7.18 10.14
N ILE A 2 12.73 8.17 10.75
CA ILE A 2 12.50 8.56 12.16
C ILE A 2 11.02 8.86 12.46
N ALA A 3 10.34 9.62 11.60
CA ALA A 3 8.91 9.95 11.79
C ALA A 3 8.00 8.72 11.80
N LEU A 4 8.18 7.78 10.85
CA LEU A 4 7.43 6.52 10.80
C LEU A 4 7.71 5.63 12.02
N GLY A 5 8.97 5.59 12.47
CA GLY A 5 9.35 4.90 13.70
C GLY A 5 8.65 5.48 14.92
N LEU A 6 8.68 6.81 15.07
CA LEU A 6 7.99 7.50 16.17
C LEU A 6 6.47 7.27 16.13
N CYS A 7 5.86 7.32 14.95
CA CYS A 7 4.42 7.03 14.76
C CYS A 7 4.06 5.59 15.16
N ASN A 8 4.86 4.60 14.78
CA ASN A 8 4.60 3.21 15.16
C ASN A 8 4.83 2.97 16.65
N ILE A 9 5.85 3.58 17.26
CA ILE A 9 6.09 3.51 18.72
C ILE A 9 4.91 4.14 19.47
N ALA A 10 4.45 5.33 19.07
CA ALA A 10 3.29 5.98 19.65
C ALA A 10 2.00 5.14 19.44
N GLY A 11 1.85 4.52 18.26
CA GLY A 11 0.71 3.66 17.92
C GLY A 11 0.65 2.36 18.72
N SER A 12 1.79 1.80 19.12
CA SER A 12 1.85 0.57 19.93
C SER A 12 1.16 0.72 21.29
N PHE A 13 1.14 1.93 21.88
CA PHE A 13 0.42 2.20 23.14
C PHE A 13 -1.11 2.10 22.98
N VAL A 14 -1.61 2.21 21.75
CA VAL A 14 -3.05 2.17 21.42
C VAL A 14 -3.41 0.86 20.70
N GLN A 15 -2.55 -0.16 20.76
CA GLN A 15 -2.72 -1.43 20.03
C GLN A 15 -2.89 -1.23 18.50
N SER A 16 -2.22 -0.23 17.93
CA SER A 16 -2.27 0.02 16.49
C SER A 16 -1.48 -1.02 15.70
N ILE A 17 -2.01 -1.38 14.53
CA ILE A 17 -1.28 -2.13 13.51
C ILE A 17 -0.14 -1.24 12.98
N PRO A 18 1.03 -1.81 12.61
CA PRO A 18 2.12 -1.06 11.99
C PRO A 18 1.61 -0.27 10.79
N THR A 19 1.82 1.05 10.84
CA THR A 19 1.39 1.95 9.79
C THR A 19 2.49 2.11 8.75
N ALA A 20 2.07 2.13 7.48
CA ALA A 20 2.94 2.38 6.33
C ALA A 20 2.30 3.44 5.43
N GLY A 21 3.11 4.04 4.55
CA GLY A 21 2.60 4.96 3.53
C GLY A 21 1.61 4.26 2.61
N SER A 22 0.38 4.75 2.53
CA SER A 22 -0.65 4.19 1.66
C SER A 22 -0.68 4.96 0.35
N PHE A 23 -0.11 4.37 -0.71
CA PHE A 23 -0.04 4.97 -2.05
C PHE A 23 -1.41 5.43 -2.57
N THR A 24 -2.44 4.61 -2.37
CA THR A 24 -3.81 4.94 -2.78
C THR A 24 -4.35 6.16 -2.02
N ARG A 25 -4.15 6.24 -0.70
CA ARG A 25 -4.64 7.37 0.11
C ARG A 25 -3.86 8.65 -0.16
N THR A 26 -2.55 8.56 -0.39
CA THR A 26 -1.74 9.74 -0.72
C THR A 26 -2.03 10.26 -2.13
N ALA A 27 -2.27 9.39 -3.10
CA ALA A 27 -2.67 9.78 -4.45
C ALA A 27 -4.00 10.54 -4.45
N VAL A 28 -5.01 10.03 -3.73
CA VAL A 28 -6.30 10.73 -3.59
C VAL A 28 -6.14 12.03 -2.82
N ASN A 29 -5.38 12.06 -1.73
CA ASN A 29 -5.15 13.29 -0.96
C ASN A 29 -4.44 14.38 -1.81
N HIS A 30 -3.51 13.96 -2.67
CA HIS A 30 -2.86 14.85 -3.62
C HIS A 30 -3.82 15.32 -4.73
N ALA A 31 -4.66 14.43 -5.27
CA ALA A 31 -5.69 14.79 -6.25
C ALA A 31 -6.73 15.76 -5.67
N SER A 32 -7.04 15.65 -4.38
CA SER A 32 -7.92 16.57 -3.64
C SER A 32 -7.28 17.92 -3.31
N GLY A 33 -6.04 18.18 -3.73
CA GLY A 33 -5.38 19.49 -3.57
C GLY A 33 -4.89 19.79 -2.16
N VAL A 34 -4.75 18.79 -1.29
CA VAL A 34 -4.26 18.98 0.08
C VAL A 34 -2.75 19.22 0.05
N LYS A 35 -2.35 20.45 0.40
CA LYS A 35 -0.94 20.88 0.40
C LYS A 35 -0.25 20.81 1.77
N THR A 36 -1.01 20.60 2.84
CA THR A 36 -0.50 20.64 4.21
C THR A 36 -0.70 19.31 4.93
N PRO A 37 0.21 18.93 5.87
CA PRO A 37 0.06 17.72 6.68
C PRO A 37 -1.17 17.76 7.59
N PHE A 38 -1.81 18.92 7.73
CA PHE A 38 -3.05 19.12 8.48
C PHE A 38 -4.22 18.31 7.92
N GLY A 39 -4.20 17.94 6.63
CA GLY A 39 -5.21 17.02 6.05
C GLY A 39 -5.23 15.65 6.74
N GLY A 40 -4.07 15.15 7.19
CA GLY A 40 -3.99 13.90 7.95
C GLY A 40 -4.69 14.00 9.31
N PHE A 41 -4.55 15.13 10.00
CA PHE A 41 -5.23 15.40 11.28
C PHE A 41 -6.75 15.47 11.11
N PHE A 42 -7.22 16.15 10.06
CA PHE A 42 -8.65 16.22 9.74
C PHE A 42 -9.23 14.85 9.42
N THR A 43 -8.54 14.07 8.59
CA THR A 43 -8.96 12.72 8.23
C THR A 43 -9.00 11.80 9.46
N GLY A 44 -7.98 11.87 10.33
CA GLY A 44 -7.94 11.08 11.58
C GLY A 44 -9.06 11.44 12.55
N THR A 45 -9.31 12.74 12.75
CA THR A 45 -10.40 13.22 13.62
C THR A 45 -11.77 12.80 13.09
N LEU A 46 -11.98 12.89 11.78
CA LEU A 46 -13.22 12.46 11.12
C LEU A 46 -13.44 10.95 11.28
N VAL A 47 -12.39 10.13 11.16
CA VAL A 47 -12.47 8.68 11.41
C VAL A 47 -12.84 8.39 12.88
N LEU A 48 -12.25 9.08 13.85
CA LEU A 48 -12.60 8.92 15.27
C LEU A 48 -14.07 9.30 15.55
N LEU A 49 -14.55 10.41 14.97
CA LEU A 49 -15.95 10.82 15.07
C LEU A 49 -16.89 9.83 14.39
N ALA A 50 -16.53 9.31 13.21
CA ALA A 50 -17.31 8.32 12.51
C ALA A 50 -17.40 7.01 13.29
N LEU A 51 -16.32 6.57 13.93
CA LEU A 51 -16.37 5.43 14.84
C LEU A 51 -17.27 5.74 16.06
N GLY A 52 -17.13 6.90 16.70
CA GLY A 52 -17.95 7.25 17.86
C GLY A 52 -19.46 7.32 17.58
N PHE A 53 -19.85 7.92 16.44
CA PHE A 53 -21.26 8.24 16.14
C PHE A 53 -21.93 7.25 15.18
N LEU A 54 -21.18 6.65 14.24
CA LEU A 54 -21.69 5.80 13.16
C LEU A 54 -21.43 4.29 13.36
N THR A 55 -20.88 3.85 14.51
CA THR A 55 -20.62 2.43 14.78
C THR A 55 -21.84 1.53 14.52
N ARG A 56 -23.06 2.00 14.85
CA ARG A 56 -24.28 1.22 14.63
C ARG A 56 -24.62 1.02 13.14
N THR A 57 -24.25 1.97 12.30
CA THR A 57 -24.46 1.93 10.84
C THR A 57 -23.42 1.04 10.15
N PHE A 58 -22.17 1.07 10.62
CA PHE A 58 -21.09 0.21 10.08
C PHE A 58 -21.36 -1.29 10.27
N TYR A 59 -22.16 -1.68 11.27
CA TYR A 59 -22.55 -3.08 11.50
C TYR A 59 -23.37 -3.67 10.35
N PHE A 60 -24.17 -2.86 9.65
CA PHE A 60 -25.00 -3.32 8.54
C PHE A 60 -24.23 -3.47 7.23
N ILE A 61 -22.94 -3.10 7.19
CA ILE A 61 -22.17 -3.18 5.96
C ILE A 61 -21.81 -4.64 5.68
N PRO A 62 -22.29 -5.22 4.56
CA PRO A 62 -21.95 -6.58 4.22
C PRO A 62 -20.46 -6.66 3.87
N LYS A 63 -19.80 -7.73 4.35
CA LYS A 63 -18.38 -8.00 4.05
C LYS A 63 -18.07 -8.03 2.55
N THR A 64 -19.06 -8.37 1.73
CA THR A 64 -18.98 -8.38 0.27
C THR A 64 -18.64 -7.00 -0.31
N THR A 65 -19.21 -5.93 0.23
CA THR A 65 -18.92 -4.57 -0.24
C THR A 65 -17.49 -4.17 0.09
N LEU A 66 -16.98 -4.54 1.26
CA LEU A 66 -15.57 -4.29 1.62
C LEU A 66 -14.63 -5.07 0.69
N ALA A 67 -14.94 -6.33 0.39
CA ALA A 67 -14.15 -7.13 -0.55
C ALA A 67 -14.14 -6.51 -1.96
N ALA A 68 -15.29 -6.06 -2.46
CA ALA A 68 -15.38 -5.41 -3.77
C ALA A 68 -14.54 -4.12 -3.84
N VAL A 69 -14.55 -3.31 -2.78
CA VAL A 69 -13.72 -2.09 -2.70
C VAL A 69 -12.23 -2.44 -2.70
N ILE A 70 -11.80 -3.48 -1.96
CA ILE A 70 -10.40 -3.93 -1.93
C ILE A 70 -9.95 -4.40 -3.32
N ILE A 71 -10.77 -5.22 -3.99
CA ILE A 71 -10.46 -5.71 -5.35
C ILE A 71 -10.31 -4.53 -6.31
N THR A 72 -11.25 -3.59 -6.28
CA THR A 72 -11.21 -2.40 -7.14
C THR A 72 -9.95 -1.56 -6.87
N ALA A 73 -9.59 -1.36 -5.59
CA ALA A 73 -8.39 -0.63 -5.21
C ALA A 73 -7.10 -1.32 -5.67
N MET A 74 -7.04 -2.66 -5.61
CA MET A 74 -5.89 -3.44 -6.06
C MET A 74 -5.69 -3.35 -7.58
N VAL A 75 -6.77 -3.37 -8.36
CA VAL A 75 -6.69 -3.20 -9.83
C VAL A 75 -6.09 -1.85 -10.20
N TYR A 76 -6.44 -0.78 -9.49
CA TYR A 76 -5.83 0.54 -9.69
C TYR A 76 -4.36 0.61 -9.29
N MET A 77 -3.90 -0.27 -8.39
CA MET A 77 -2.50 -0.31 -7.95
C MET A 77 -1.59 -1.05 -8.94
N LEU A 78 -2.15 -1.83 -9.87
CA LEU A 78 -1.38 -2.54 -10.89
C LEU A 78 -0.95 -1.58 -12.02
N GLU A 79 0.30 -1.11 -11.93
CA GLU A 79 0.93 -0.32 -12.98
C GLU A 79 1.48 -1.20 -14.12
N TYR A 80 0.58 -1.67 -15.00
CA TYR A 80 0.97 -2.42 -16.20
C TYR A 80 1.93 -1.65 -17.14
N HIS A 81 1.89 -0.31 -17.09
CA HIS A 81 2.73 0.53 -17.92
C HIS A 81 4.22 0.39 -17.60
N ALA A 82 4.57 0.17 -16.32
CA ALA A 82 5.94 -0.04 -15.90
C ALA A 82 6.55 -1.30 -16.55
N VAL A 83 5.77 -2.38 -16.65
CA VAL A 83 6.20 -3.65 -17.27
C VAL A 83 6.49 -3.46 -18.77
N VAL A 84 5.63 -2.74 -19.48
CA VAL A 84 5.80 -2.45 -20.91
C VAL A 84 7.02 -1.54 -21.15
N MET A 85 7.23 -0.56 -20.28
CA MET A 85 8.39 0.34 -20.36
C MET A 85 9.72 -0.38 -20.11
N LEU A 86 9.75 -1.31 -19.14
CA LEU A 86 10.91 -2.17 -18.89
C LEU A 86 11.23 -3.04 -20.11
N TRP A 87 10.20 -3.67 -20.70
CA TRP A 87 10.35 -4.50 -21.90
C TRP A 87 10.98 -3.72 -23.07
N ARG A 88 10.57 -2.46 -23.26
CA ARG A 88 11.08 -1.61 -24.34
C ARG A 88 12.51 -1.11 -24.11
N THR A 89 12.94 -0.98 -22.86
CA THR A 89 14.24 -0.37 -22.52
C THR A 89 15.34 -1.41 -22.36
N LYS A 90 15.15 -2.43 -21.52
CA LYS A 90 16.13 -3.50 -21.29
C LYS A 90 15.46 -4.83 -20.99
N LYS A 91 15.66 -5.80 -21.90
CA LYS A 91 15.16 -7.18 -21.73
C LYS A 91 15.78 -7.89 -20.51
N SER A 92 16.99 -7.50 -20.10
CA SER A 92 17.67 -8.06 -18.94
C SER A 92 16.97 -7.75 -17.60
N ASP A 93 16.27 -6.62 -17.49
CA ASP A 93 15.51 -6.25 -16.28
C ASP A 93 14.15 -6.98 -16.19
N LEU A 94 13.72 -7.64 -17.26
CA LEU A 94 12.48 -8.42 -17.27
C LEU A 94 12.62 -9.72 -16.43
N ILE A 95 13.83 -10.28 -16.37
CA ILE A 95 14.15 -11.52 -15.65
C ILE A 95 14.03 -11.35 -14.13
N PRO A 96 14.67 -10.36 -13.48
CA PRO A 96 14.49 -10.11 -12.06
C PRO A 96 13.04 -9.71 -11.75
N LEU A 97 12.37 -8.93 -12.62
CA LEU A 97 10.96 -8.57 -12.43
C LEU A 97 10.05 -9.82 -12.37
N PHE A 98 10.16 -10.70 -13.37
CA PHE A 98 9.35 -11.91 -13.45
C PHE A 98 9.67 -12.88 -12.31
N THR A 99 10.95 -13.05 -11.98
CA THR A 99 11.39 -13.93 -10.90
C THR A 99 10.89 -13.41 -9.55
N THR A 100 11.03 -12.11 -9.27
CA THR A 100 10.50 -11.49 -8.04
C THR A 100 8.98 -11.67 -7.96
N PHE A 101 8.26 -11.47 -9.06
CA PHE A 101 6.80 -11.61 -9.10
C PHE A 101 6.35 -13.04 -8.81
N VAL A 102 6.94 -14.03 -9.46
CA VAL A 102 6.60 -15.44 -9.27
C VAL A 102 6.96 -15.92 -7.87
N PHE A 103 8.14 -15.58 -7.37
CA PHE A 103 8.57 -15.97 -6.03
C PHE A 103 7.76 -15.28 -4.93
N SER A 104 7.37 -14.01 -5.12
CA SER A 104 6.50 -13.29 -4.19
C SER A 104 5.10 -13.93 -4.11
N LEU A 105 4.57 -14.43 -5.23
CA LEU A 105 3.28 -15.12 -5.28
C LEU A 105 3.32 -16.50 -4.61
N LEU A 106 4.42 -17.24 -4.75
CA LEU A 106 4.54 -18.63 -4.28
C LEU A 106 5.03 -18.75 -2.83
N LEU A 107 6.04 -17.97 -2.44
CA LEU A 107 6.74 -18.09 -1.16
C LEU A 107 6.39 -16.95 -0.18
N GLY A 108 5.63 -15.96 -0.63
CA GLY A 108 5.30 -14.77 0.14
C GLY A 108 6.22 -13.59 -0.17
N LEU A 109 5.72 -12.40 0.20
CA LEU A 109 6.30 -11.12 -0.22
C LEU A 109 7.74 -10.92 0.29
N GLU A 110 8.02 -11.39 1.51
CA GLU A 110 9.33 -11.25 2.15
C GLU A 110 10.43 -11.99 1.39
N PHE A 111 10.18 -13.26 1.05
CA PHE A 111 11.12 -14.08 0.28
C PHE A 111 11.21 -13.64 -1.18
N GLY A 112 10.10 -13.22 -1.78
CA GLY A 112 10.07 -12.67 -3.13
C GLY A 112 11.02 -11.48 -3.30
N ILE A 113 11.01 -10.54 -2.36
CA ILE A 113 11.88 -9.36 -2.39
C ILE A 113 13.36 -9.76 -2.28
N ILE A 114 13.70 -10.67 -1.37
CA ILE A 114 15.09 -11.14 -1.19
C ILE A 114 15.61 -11.80 -2.48
N VAL A 115 14.83 -12.71 -3.06
CA VAL A 115 15.19 -13.38 -4.32
C VAL A 115 15.35 -12.37 -5.44
N GLY A 116 14.44 -11.39 -5.52
CA GLY A 116 14.51 -10.30 -6.50
C GLY A 116 15.80 -9.50 -6.44
N ILE A 117 16.24 -9.13 -5.23
CA ILE A 117 17.49 -8.39 -5.00
C ILE A 117 18.69 -9.25 -5.43
N VAL A 118 18.73 -10.52 -5.05
CA VAL A 118 19.82 -11.43 -5.42
C VAL A 118 19.92 -11.59 -6.94
N VAL A 119 18.79 -11.79 -7.63
CA VAL A 119 18.76 -11.92 -9.08
C VAL A 119 19.17 -10.61 -9.77
N ASN A 120 18.74 -9.46 -9.25
CA ASN A 120 19.13 -8.16 -9.79
C ASN A 120 20.65 -7.93 -9.67
N ILE A 121 21.27 -8.29 -8.54
CA ILE A 121 22.73 -8.18 -8.35
C ILE A 121 23.52 -9.11 -9.28
N VAL A 122 23.01 -10.31 -9.56
CA VAL A 122 23.68 -11.27 -10.46
C VAL A 122 23.58 -10.85 -11.94
N PHE A 123 22.54 -10.09 -12.31
CA PHE A 123 22.29 -9.64 -13.69
C PHE A 123 22.87 -8.26 -14.03
N ILE A 124 23.35 -7.51 -13.04
CA ILE A 124 23.98 -6.19 -13.19
C ILE A 124 25.46 -6.33 -13.55
#